data_AF-A0A8S3CMZ9-F1
#
_entry.id   AF-A0A8S3CMZ9-F1
#
_cell.length_a   1.000
_cell.length_b   1.000
_cell.length_c   1.000
_cell.angle_alpha   90.00
_cell.angle_beta   90.00
_cell.angle_gamma   90.00
#
_symmetry.space_group_name_H-M   'P 1'
#
loop_
_entity.id
_entity.type
_entity.pdbx_description
1 polymer ?
#
loop_
_entity_poly.entity_id
_entity_poly.type
_entity_poly.pdbx_seq_one_letter_code
_entity_poly.pdbx_strand_id
1 'polypeptide(L)' 'MISYSHNDKELCHRILNVLEKDQLRVWIDSRLMHGATFDAMAKAIENAEFVVMCMSDAYKQSAFCEME' A
#
# COMPACT_ATOMS: atom_id res chain seq x y z
N MET A 1 6.75 -0.41 1.42
CA MET A 1 5.29 -0.20 1.47
C MET A 1 4.75 -0.15 0.05
N ILE A 2 3.55 -0.69 -0.20
CA ILE A 2 2.79 -0.45 -1.44
C ILE A 2 1.63 0.49 -1.12
N SER A 3 1.58 1.64 -1.77
CA SER A 3 0.42 2.53 -1.78
C SER A 3 -0.33 2.39 -3.10
N TYR A 4 -1.65 2.27 -3.03
CA TYR A 4 -2.53 1.98 -4.16
C TYR A 4 -3.98 2.37 -3.87
N SER A 5 -4.79 2.51 -4.92
CA SER A 5 -6.24 2.71 -4.80
C SER A 5 -6.94 1.38 -4.53
N HIS A 6 -7.98 1.36 -3.71
CA HIS A 6 -8.81 0.16 -3.51
C HIS A 6 -9.35 -0.44 -4.83
N ASN A 7 -9.54 0.37 -5.87
CA ASN A 7 -9.96 -0.10 -7.19
C ASN A 7 -8.90 -0.96 -7.89
N ASP A 8 -7.62 -0.77 -7.54
CA ASP A 8 -6.47 -1.48 -8.12
C ASP A 8 -5.98 -2.63 -7.23
N LYS A 9 -6.77 -3.02 -6.22
CA LYS A 9 -6.43 -4.03 -5.22
C LYS A 9 -5.92 -5.33 -5.84
N GLU A 10 -6.67 -5.89 -6.79
CA GLU A 10 -6.31 -7.17 -7.42
C GLU A 10 -4.93 -7.14 -8.09
N LEU A 11 -4.57 -6.04 -8.73
CA LEU A 11 -3.25 -5.88 -9.33
C LEU A 11 -2.16 -5.75 -8.26
N CYS A 12 -2.40 -4.94 -7.24
CA CYS A 12 -1.43 -4.67 -6.18
C CYS A 12 -1.18 -5.92 -5.31
N HIS A 13 -2.19 -6.75 -5.10
CA HIS A 13 -2.02 -8.06 -4.46
C HIS A 13 -1.17 -9.04 -5.28
N ARG A 14 -1.22 -8.99 -6.62
CA ARG A 14 -0.30 -9.80 -7.45
C ARG A 14 1.13 -9.33 -7.30
N ILE A 15 1.37 -8.02 -7.28
CA ILE A 15 2.70 -7.44 -7.04
C ILE A 15 3.21 -7.85 -5.66
N LEU A 16 2.38 -7.71 -4.63
CA LEU A 16 2.67 -8.14 -3.26
C LEU A 16 3.11 -9.62 -3.21
N ASN A 17 2.35 -10.52 -3.84
CA ASN A 17 2.67 -11.95 -3.85
C ASN A 17 4.02 -12.25 -4.51
N VAL A 18 4.43 -11.49 -5.53
CA VAL A 18 5.75 -11.65 -6.16
C VAL A 18 6.85 -11.18 -5.20
N LEU A 19 6.70 -10.00 -4.61
CA LEU A 19 7.68 -9.46 -3.67
C LEU A 19 7.86 -10.35 -2.43
N GLU A 20 6.77 -10.92 -1.91
CA GLU A 20 6.84 -11.85 -0.78
C GLU A 20 7.47 -13.19 -1.12
N LYS A 21 7.29 -13.69 -2.36
CA LYS A 21 8.02 -14.87 -2.85
C LYS A 21 9.52 -14.64 -2.89
N ASP A 22 9.93 -13.39 -3.17
CA ASP A 22 11.32 -12.95 -3.13
C ASP A 22 11.80 -12.62 -1.71
N GLN A 23 11.03 -13.03 -0.68
CA GLN A 23 11.32 -12.83 0.75
C GLN A 23 11.38 -11.37 1.20
N LEU A 24 10.78 -10.46 0.43
CA LEU A 24 10.63 -9.06 0.83
C LEU A 24 9.46 -8.91 1.79
N ARG A 25 9.68 -8.19 2.89
CA ARG A 25 8.61 -7.80 3.81
C ARG A 25 7.92 -6.57 3.28
N VAL A 26 6.66 -6.72 2.86
CA VAL A 26 5.89 -5.64 2.26
C VAL A 26 4.65 -5.34 3.10
N TRP A 27 4.49 -4.06 3.43
CA TRP A 27 3.30 -3.54 4.09
C TRP A 27 2.28 -3.04 3.06
N ILE A 28 0.99 -3.34 3.29
CA ILE A 28 -0.18 -2.92 2.50
C ILE A 28 -1.39 -2.76 3.44
N ASP A 29 -2.27 -1.80 3.17
CA ASP A 29 -3.43 -1.45 3.99
C ASP A 29 -4.49 -2.57 4.11
N SER A 30 -4.64 -3.43 3.10
CA SER A 30 -5.70 -4.45 2.98
C SER A 30 -5.60 -5.59 4.00
N ARG A 31 -4.45 -5.69 4.69
CA ARG A 31 -4.21 -6.68 5.75
C ARG A 31 -4.71 -6.25 7.12
N LEU A 32 -5.05 -4.97 7.29
CA LEU A 32 -5.65 -4.46 8.52
C LEU A 32 -7.16 -4.68 8.46
N MET A 33 -7.60 -5.82 9.02
CA MET A 33 -9.00 -6.06 9.37
C MET A 33 -9.46 -4.92 10.31
N HIS A 34 -10.34 -4.04 9.80
CA HIS A 34 -10.89 -2.89 10.52
C HIS A 34 -9.88 -1.78 10.87
N GLY A 35 -9.60 -0.92 9.89
CA GLY A 35 -9.09 0.43 10.12
C GLY A 35 -7.59 0.51 10.34
N ALA A 36 -6.85 0.78 9.26
CA ALA A 36 -5.54 1.39 9.41
C ALA A 36 -5.74 2.79 10.02
N THR A 37 -5.33 2.99 11.27
CA THR A 37 -5.16 4.34 11.79
C THR A 37 -4.03 5.01 11.00
N PHE A 38 -4.14 6.32 10.72
CA PHE A 38 -3.07 7.09 10.07
C PHE A 38 -1.69 6.87 10.72
N ASP A 39 -1.65 6.54 12.01
CA ASP A 39 -0.43 6.16 12.75
C ASP A 39 0.22 4.86 12.26
N ALA A 40 -0.56 3.83 11.90
CA ALA A 40 -0.04 2.58 11.35
C ALA A 40 0.57 2.77 9.95
N MET A 41 -0.07 3.63 9.14
CA MET A 41 0.42 4.03 7.83
C MET A 41 1.71 4.87 7.95
N ALA A 42 1.72 5.88 8.81
CA ALA A 42 2.90 6.70 9.08
C ALA A 42 4.09 5.84 9.53
N LYS A 43 3.88 4.90 10.47
CA LYS A 43 4.92 3.94 10.89
C LYS A 43 5.39 3.05 9.75
N ALA A 44 4.50 2.62 8.87
CA ALA A 44 4.87 1.80 7.71
C ALA A 44 5.72 2.57 6.71
N ILE A 45 5.45 3.87 6.52
CA ILE A 45 6.25 4.77 5.68
C ILE A 45 7.63 5.01 6.32
N GLU A 46 7.66 5.42 7.59
CA GLU A 46 8.90 5.75 8.31
C GLU A 46 9.88 4.57 8.38
N ASN A 47 9.38 3.34 8.47
CA ASN A 47 10.19 2.13 8.55
C ASN A 47 10.38 1.45 7.18
N ALA A 48 9.86 2.02 6.10
CA ALA A 48 10.04 1.45 4.76
C ALA A 48 11.37 1.91 4.15
N GLU A 49 12.16 0.95 3.69
CA GLU A 49 13.33 1.23 2.85
C GLU A 49 12.90 1.64 1.43
N PHE A 50 11.76 1.13 0.96
CA PHE A 50 11.20 1.42 -0.35
C PHE A 50 9.69 1.66 -0.29
N VAL A 51 9.23 2.68 -1.03
CA VAL A 51 7.81 2.96 -1.25
C VAL A 51 7.50 2.72 -2.73
N VAL A 52 6.50 1.87 -2.98
CA VAL A 52 5.98 1.58 -4.32
C VAL A 52 4.62 2.24 -4.45
N MET A 53 4.54 3.27 -5.29
CA MET A 53 3.28 3.97 -5.58
C MET A 53 2.64 3.40 -6.86
N CYS A 54 1.48 2.78 -6.71
CA CYS A 54 0.70 2.26 -7.84
C CYS A 54 -0.25 3.35 -8.37
N MET A 55 0.31 4.23 -9.21
CA MET A 55 -0.43 5.36 -9.79
C MET A 55 -1.46 4.91 -10.83
N SER A 56 -2.72 5.28 -10.60
CA SER A 56 -3.84 5.16 -11.53
C SER A 56 -4.70 6.42 -11.51
N ASP A 57 -5.66 6.55 -12.42
CA ASP A 57 -6.62 7.68 -12.35
C ASP A 57 -7.51 7.60 -11.10
N ALA A 58 -7.82 6.38 -10.62
CA ALA A 58 -8.52 6.16 -9.36
C ALA A 58 -7.66 6.47 -8.12
N TYR A 59 -6.34 6.31 -8.23
CA TYR A 59 -5.39 6.69 -7.18
C TYR A 59 -5.36 8.22 -6.99
N LYS A 60 -5.29 8.97 -8.10
CA LYS A 60 -5.27 10.45 -8.07
C LYS A 60 -6.52 11.09 -7.47
N GLN A 61 -7.64 10.37 -7.43
CA GLN A 61 -8.93 10.86 -6.93
C GLN A 61 -9.20 10.42 -5.47
N SER A 62 -8.30 9.64 -4.87
CA SER A 62 -8.45 9.11 -3.52
C SER A 62 -7.85 10.07 -2.49
N ALA A 63 -8.68 10.59 -1.58
CA ALA A 63 -8.24 11.49 -0.50
C ALA A 63 -7.22 10.84 0.46
N PHE A 64 -7.23 9.51 0.61
CA PHE A 64 -6.21 8.81 1.41
C PHE A 64 -4.85 8.79 0.71
N CYS A 65 -4.84 8.67 -0.62
CA CYS A 65 -3.61 8.61 -1.42
C CYS A 65 -2.99 9.99 -1.65
N GLU A 66 -3.76 11.07 -1.55
CA GLU A 66 -3.25 12.45 -1.54
C GLU A 66 -2.52 12.80 -0.24
N MET A 67 -2.82 12.10 0.86
CA MET A 67 -2.21 12.32 2.18
C MET A 67 -0.98 11.43 2.47
N GLU A 68 -0.79 10.35 1.72
CA GLU A 68 0.36 9.43 1.80
C GLU A 68 1.65 10.01 1.20
#